data_AF-A0A822BYE6-F1
#
_entry.id   AF-A0A822BYE6-F1
#
_cell.length_a   1.000
_cell.length_b   1.000
_cell.length_c   1.000
_cell.angle_alpha   90.00
_cell.angle_beta   90.00
_cell.angle_gamma   90.00
#
_symmetry.space_group_name_H-M   'P 1'
#
loop_
_entity.id
_entity.type
_entity.pdbx_description
1 polymer ?
#
loop_
_entity_poly.entity_id
_entity_poly.type
_entity_poly.pdbx_seq_one_letter_code
_entity_poly.pdbx_strand_id
1 'polypeptide(L)' 'MAYGIPDEDPTKKEIIDPPDVLDQKLDQLAEWIRNAKHFIVFTGAGVSTSTG' A
#
# COMPACT_ATOMS: atom_id res chain seq x y z
N MET A 1 -11.59 3.50 -30.12
CA MET A 1 -10.92 4.32 -29.09
C MET A 1 -11.97 4.59 -28.02
N ALA A 2 -11.95 3.83 -26.92
CA ALA A 2 -12.93 4.02 -25.85
C ALA A 2 -12.51 5.25 -25.03
N TYR A 3 -13.36 6.27 -25.04
CA TYR A 3 -13.23 7.49 -24.24
C TYR A 3 -13.33 7.08 -22.77
N GLY A 4 -12.28 7.34 -21.98
CA GLY A 4 -12.23 7.03 -20.55
C GLY A 4 -13.25 7.87 -19.79
N ILE A 5 -14.22 7.20 -19.18
CA ILE A 5 -15.04 7.79 -18.11
C ILE A 5 -14.06 8.11 -16.97
N PRO A 6 -14.04 9.34 -16.42
CA PRO A 6 -13.24 9.60 -15.24
C PRO A 6 -13.67 8.63 -14.14
N ASP A 7 -12.74 7.88 -13.56
CA ASP A 7 -13.01 7.08 -12.37
C ASP A 7 -13.41 8.03 -11.23
N GLU A 8 -14.72 8.28 -11.08
CA GLU A 8 -15.29 9.11 -10.02
C GLU A 8 -15.26 8.43 -8.65
N ASP A 9 -14.82 7.16 -8.59
CA ASP A 9 -14.69 6.42 -7.36
C ASP A 9 -13.48 6.92 -6.55
N PRO A 10 -13.69 7.65 -5.44
CA PRO A 10 -12.60 8.19 -4.64
C PRO A 10 -11.74 7.08 -4.03
N THR A 11 -12.22 5.83 -3.99
CA THR A 11 -11.46 4.69 -3.46
C THR A 11 -10.39 4.16 -4.41
N LYS A 12 -10.39 4.61 -5.67
CA LYS A 12 -9.43 4.18 -6.70
C LYS A 12 -8.25 5.13 -6.91
N LYS A 13 -8.24 6.29 -6.24
CA LYS A 13 -7.12 7.23 -6.37
C LYS A 13 -5.90 6.73 -5.61
N GLU A 14 -4.73 6.82 -6.22
CA GLU A 14 -3.46 6.57 -5.54
C GLU A 14 -3.25 7.62 -4.44
N ILE A 15 -2.84 7.15 -3.26
CA ILE A 15 -2.52 7.99 -2.11
C ILE A 15 -1.04 7.80 -1.81
N ILE A 16 -0.30 8.91 -1.83
CA ILE A 16 1.13 8.92 -1.54
C ILE A 16 1.32 9.66 -0.22
N ASP A 17 1.73 8.95 0.81
CA ASP A 17 2.07 9.56 2.10
C ASP A 17 3.32 10.45 1.96
N PRO A 18 3.41 11.57 2.70
CA PRO A 18 4.65 12.33 2.85
C PRO A 18 5.80 11.45 3.39
N PRO A 19 7.07 11.74 3.05
CA PRO A 19 8.21 10.90 3.45
C PRO A 19 8.31 10.68 4.96
N ASP A 20 8.13 11.72 5.77
CA ASP A 20 8.20 11.66 7.24
C ASP A 20 7.08 10.80 7.83
N VAL A 21 5.88 10.86 7.25
CA VAL A 21 4.73 10.04 7.66
C VAL A 21 4.96 8.58 7.28
N LEU A 22 5.53 8.31 6.11
CA LEU A 22 5.87 6.96 5.67
C LEU A 22 6.90 6.34 6.60
N ASP A 23 7.98 7.06 6.93
CA ASP A 23 9.04 6.59 7.82
C ASP A 23 8.49 6.19 9.19
N GLN A 24 7.64 7.04 9.79
CA GLN A 24 6.99 6.76 11.08
C GLN A 24 6.14 5.47 11.03
N LYS A 25 5.38 5.27 9.94
CA LYS A 25 4.57 4.06 9.78
C LYS A 25 5.43 2.81 9.61
N LEU A 26 6.56 2.91 8.91
CA LEU A 26 7.51 1.80 8.73
C LEU A 26 8.18 1.40 10.04
N ASP A 27 8.59 2.37 10.86
CA ASP A 27 9.14 2.10 12.20
C ASP A 27 8.14 1.35 13.08
N GLN A 28 6.87 1.80 13.05
CA GLN A 28 5.79 1.16 13.80
C GLN A 28 5.50 -0.26 13.31
N LEU A 29 5.43 -0.47 11.99
CA LEU A 29 5.24 -1.79 11.39
C LEU A 29 6.38 -2.73 11.78
N ALA A 30 7.62 -2.25 11.73
CA ALA A 30 8.79 -3.05 12.08
C ALA A 30 8.77 -3.46 13.56
N GLU A 31 8.33 -2.58 14.46
CA GLU A 31 8.12 -2.92 15.87
C GLU A 31 7.05 -4.01 16.05
N TRP A 32 5.91 -3.88 15.39
CA TRP A 32 4.85 -4.87 15.45
C TRP A 32 5.29 -6.24 14.95
N ILE A 33 6.04 -6.30 13.85
CA ILE A 33 6.61 -7.55 13.33
C ILE A 33 7.56 -8.18 14.34
N ARG A 34 8.47 -7.40 14.93
CA ARG A 34 9.44 -7.92 15.93
C ARG A 34 8.77 -8.48 17.18
N ASN A 35 7.67 -7.86 17.61
CA ASN A 35 6.97 -8.21 18.83
C ASN A 35 5.87 -9.27 18.61
N ALA A 36 5.55 -9.62 17.36
CA ALA A 36 4.51 -10.60 17.04
C ALA A 36 5.00 -12.03 17.32
N LYS A 37 4.20 -12.81 18.06
CA LYS A 37 4.43 -14.26 18.21
C LYS A 37 4.20 -15.01 16.90
N HIS A 38 3.25 -14.54 16.08
CA HIS A 38 2.91 -15.09 14.79
C HIS A 38 2.63 -13.94 13.81
N PHE A 39 3.26 -13.96 12.64
CA PHE A 39 3.11 -12.95 11.60
C PHE A 39 2.55 -13.61 10.33
N ILE A 40 1.43 -13.09 9.82
CA ILE A 40 0.73 -13.59 8.64
C ILE A 40 0.56 -12.41 7.67
N VAL A 41 0.91 -12.62 6.40
CA VAL A 41 0.82 -11.61 5.34
C VAL A 41 -0.21 -12.04 4.31
N PHE A 42 -1.08 -11.12 3.91
CA PHE A 42 -2.05 -11.30 2.84
C PHE A 42 -1.62 -10.47 1.63
N THR A 43 -1.46 -11.11 0.47
CA THR A 43 -0.96 -10.47 -0.75
C THR A 43 -2.02 -10.47 -1.84
N GLY A 44 -2.00 -9.46 -2.70
CA GLY A 44 -2.82 -9.37 -3.92
C GLY A 44 -1.97 -9.00 -5.15
N ALA A 45 -2.61 -8.71 -6.28
CA ALA A 45 -1.90 -8.41 -7.54
C ALA A 45 -0.95 -7.19 -7.45
N GLY A 46 -1.23 -6.25 -6.54
CA GLY A 46 -0.49 -4.99 -6.40
C GLY A 46 1.01 -5.16 -6.09
N VAL A 47 1.45 -6.23 -5.41
CA VAL A 47 2.89 -6.42 -5.13
C VAL A 47 3.70 -6.84 -6.37
N SER A 48 3.03 -7.41 -7.38
CA SER A 48 3.67 -7.90 -8.60
C SER A 48 3.70 -6.87 -9.73
N THR A 49 3.11 -5.68 -9.56
CA THR A 49 3.15 -4.63 -10.59
C THR A 49 4.58 -4.13 -10.85
N SER A 50 5.48 -4.30 -9.88
CA SER A 50 6.90 -3.95 -10.01
C SER A 50 7.71 -4.90 -10.89
N THR A 51 7.15 -6.05 -11.30
CA THR A 51 7.85 -7.06 -12.11
C THR A 51 7.51 -6.99 -13.61
N GLY A 52 6.94 -5.87 -14.08
CA GLY A 52 6.52 -5.63 -15.47
C GLY A 52 7.20 -4.43 -16.10
#